data_AF-F2IDY5-F1
#
_entry.id   AF-F2IDY5-F1
#
_cell.length_a   1.000
_cell.length_b   1.000
_cell.length_c   1.000
_cell.angle_alpha   90.00
_cell.angle_beta   90.00
_cell.angle_gamma   90.00
#
_symmetry.space_group_name_H-M   'P 1'
#
loop_
_entity.id
_entity.type
_entity.pdbx_description
1 polymer ?
#
loop_
_entity_poly.entity_id
_entity_poly.type
_entity_poly.pdbx_seq_one_letter_code
_entity_poly.pdbx_strand_id
1 'polypeptide(L)'
;MLISSRTIHGQTHSFSGTIGKYPIYLQLSFKGAHVDGYYFYKNKLIDISLTGTTKDGLITMNSSKDFEEDESNREIFKFKWPSKTIEGSWTKNGKSLTLKLYQLSPKETSNPKCLNTHLVNSFGKLSELTKVKIGLFKLKEIDSIQVINGIKIRYFEEILTGIQLFRIDSGMTESKQKDANLFLESLQIAEFLDGLDCASYSSYGMDYDYTFYDINLSTDFISYAVFTSYYCGGAHPSEANYGINYNLNSKKKIKVTDYLNPNQEADFNKRIYTYLAKIEPSYFDENNQLDEMGMECQYFKKELWTTECEFVFTAKGIKLLPSFSHYNAPCMDPQWAVIPYSEVKDLIKPEYWKALNGWKP
;
A
#
# COMPACT_ATOMS: atom_id res chain seq x y z
N MET A 1 -3.99 20.42 -47.48
CA MET A 1 -4.15 19.03 -46.99
C MET A 1 -3.42 18.97 -45.65
N LEU A 2 -4.15 19.11 -44.55
CA LEU A 2 -3.57 19.09 -43.19
C LEU A 2 -3.45 17.64 -42.74
N ILE A 3 -2.22 17.15 -42.63
CA ILE A 3 -1.93 15.83 -42.03
C ILE A 3 -2.06 16.00 -40.52
N SER A 4 -3.18 15.54 -39.97
CA SER A 4 -3.37 15.39 -38.53
C SER A 4 -2.48 14.24 -38.04
N SER A 5 -1.42 14.58 -37.32
CA SER A 5 -0.67 13.65 -36.49
C SER A 5 -1.56 13.21 -35.32
N ARG A 6 -2.27 12.09 -35.48
CA ARG A 6 -2.89 11.41 -34.34
C ARG A 6 -1.78 10.80 -33.51
N THR A 7 -1.59 11.33 -32.30
CA THR A 7 -0.83 10.72 -31.23
C THR A 7 -1.40 9.32 -30.98
N ILE A 8 -0.66 8.27 -31.33
CA ILE A 8 -1.07 6.88 -31.08
C ILE A 8 -0.85 6.62 -29.58
N HIS A 9 -1.88 6.82 -28.77
CA HIS A 9 -1.97 6.17 -27.46
C HIS A 9 -2.00 4.65 -27.71
N GLY A 10 -1.07 3.91 -27.12
CA GLY A 10 -0.96 2.45 -27.31
C GLY A 10 -2.28 1.76 -26.94
N GLN A 11 -2.77 0.88 -27.83
CA GLN A 11 -3.98 0.09 -27.55
C GLN A 11 -3.63 -1.01 -26.56
N THR A 12 -4.33 -1.03 -25.42
CA THR A 12 -4.17 -2.07 -24.39
C THR A 12 -5.27 -3.11 -24.53
N HIS A 13 -4.90 -4.40 -24.51
CA HIS A 13 -5.82 -5.53 -24.61
C HIS A 13 -5.59 -6.47 -23.44
N SER A 14 -6.66 -6.85 -22.73
CA SER A 14 -6.58 -7.77 -21.59
C SER A 14 -7.35 -9.06 -21.87
N PHE A 15 -6.81 -10.16 -21.37
CA PHE A 15 -7.30 -11.51 -21.62
C PHE A 15 -7.32 -12.35 -20.36
N SER A 16 -8.18 -13.37 -20.35
CA SER A 16 -8.17 -14.47 -19.40
C SER A 16 -8.13 -15.80 -20.14
N GLY A 17 -7.51 -16.81 -19.54
CA GLY A 17 -7.41 -18.13 -20.17
C GLY A 17 -6.41 -19.04 -19.48
N THR A 18 -5.70 -19.86 -20.25
CA THR A 18 -4.83 -20.91 -19.72
C THR A 18 -3.53 -21.10 -20.49
N ILE A 19 -2.48 -21.45 -19.75
CA ILE A 19 -1.29 -22.15 -20.25
C ILE A 19 -1.41 -23.61 -19.83
N GLY A 20 -1.70 -24.51 -20.77
CA GLY A 20 -2.06 -25.89 -20.46
C GLY A 20 -3.25 -25.95 -19.52
N LYS A 21 -3.04 -26.41 -18.28
CA LYS A 21 -4.08 -26.46 -17.22
C LYS A 21 -4.07 -25.25 -16.28
N TYR A 22 -3.12 -24.34 -16.41
CA TYR A 22 -2.88 -23.26 -15.45
C TYR A 22 -3.62 -21.99 -15.86
N PRO A 23 -4.59 -21.49 -15.08
CA PRO A 23 -5.31 -20.27 -15.41
C PRO A 23 -4.42 -19.04 -15.29
N ILE A 24 -4.47 -18.16 -16.30
CA ILE A 24 -3.70 -16.93 -16.36
C ILE A 24 -4.56 -15.73 -16.79
N TYR A 25 -4.04 -14.55 -16.47
CA TYR A 25 -4.49 -13.28 -17.01
C TYR A 25 -3.32 -12.63 -17.75
N LEU A 26 -3.58 -11.99 -18.89
CA LEU A 26 -2.56 -11.38 -19.75
C LEU A 26 -3.02 -9.98 -20.17
N GLN A 27 -2.12 -9.01 -20.12
CA GLN A 27 -2.32 -7.70 -20.74
C GLN A 27 -1.22 -7.43 -21.77
N LEU A 28 -1.62 -6.90 -22.93
CA LEU A 28 -0.75 -6.52 -24.04
C LEU A 28 -0.93 -5.05 -24.35
N SER A 29 0.16 -4.37 -24.68
CA SER A 29 0.21 -3.00 -25.17
C SER A 29 1.05 -2.94 -26.45
N PHE A 30 0.49 -2.34 -27.49
CA PHE A 30 1.11 -2.28 -28.82
C PHE A 30 1.70 -0.89 -29.10
N LYS A 31 2.95 -0.86 -29.57
CA LYS A 31 3.65 0.33 -30.09
C LYS A 31 4.28 -0.02 -31.44
N GLY A 32 3.48 0.05 -32.51
CA GLY A 32 3.91 -0.40 -33.83
C GLY A 32 4.12 -1.91 -33.86
N ALA A 33 5.33 -2.35 -34.26
CA ALA A 33 5.70 -3.76 -34.26
C ALA A 33 6.16 -4.27 -32.87
N HIS A 34 6.41 -3.38 -31.92
CA HIS A 34 6.80 -3.73 -30.56
C HIS A 34 5.55 -4.04 -29.71
N VAL A 35 5.65 -5.09 -28.89
CA VAL A 35 4.58 -5.54 -27.99
C VAL A 35 5.16 -5.69 -26.59
N ASP A 36 4.64 -4.89 -25.67
CA ASP A 36 4.90 -5.02 -24.23
C ASP A 36 3.70 -5.68 -23.56
N GLY A 37 3.92 -6.30 -22.42
CA GLY A 37 2.84 -6.83 -21.62
C GLY A 37 3.32 -7.42 -20.32
N TYR A 38 2.37 -7.98 -19.58
CA TYR A 38 2.66 -8.83 -18.45
C TYR A 38 1.52 -9.83 -18.30
N TYR A 39 1.80 -10.93 -17.64
CA TYR A 39 0.80 -11.93 -17.32
C TYR A 39 1.00 -12.42 -15.90
N PHE A 40 -0.03 -12.98 -15.29
CA PHE A 40 0.09 -13.63 -13.99
C PHE A 40 -0.76 -14.89 -13.92
N TYR A 41 -0.30 -15.84 -13.11
CA TYR A 41 -1.08 -17.01 -12.75
C TYR A 41 -2.14 -16.64 -11.71
N LYS A 42 -3.37 -17.13 -11.91
CA LYS A 42 -4.53 -16.82 -11.04
C LYS A 42 -4.30 -17.14 -9.56
N ASN A 43 -3.45 -18.12 -9.25
CA ASN A 43 -3.15 -18.54 -7.88
C ASN A 43 -1.94 -17.82 -7.25
N LYS A 44 -1.27 -16.95 -8.00
CA LYS A 44 -0.08 -16.21 -7.53
C LYS A 44 -0.27 -14.70 -7.61
N LEU A 45 -0.90 -14.21 -8.68
CA LEU A 45 -1.18 -12.78 -8.93
C LEU A 45 0.07 -11.88 -9.05
N ILE A 46 1.25 -12.50 -9.11
CA ILE A 46 2.53 -11.83 -9.35
C ILE A 46 2.70 -11.67 -10.86
N ASP A 47 2.99 -10.45 -11.28
CA ASP A 47 3.14 -10.10 -12.68
C ASP A 47 4.50 -10.60 -13.20
N ILE A 48 4.46 -11.23 -14.37
CA ILE A 48 5.63 -11.65 -15.13
C ILE A 48 5.66 -10.80 -16.39
N SER A 49 6.59 -9.86 -16.43
CA SER A 49 6.79 -8.93 -17.54
C SER A 49 7.16 -9.68 -18.81
N LEU A 50 6.55 -9.28 -19.92
CA LEU A 50 6.75 -9.83 -21.25
C LEU A 50 7.12 -8.72 -22.23
N THR A 51 8.08 -9.01 -23.11
CA THR A 51 8.44 -8.12 -24.23
C THR A 51 8.58 -8.92 -25.51
N GLY A 52 8.22 -8.33 -26.64
CA GLY A 52 8.25 -9.03 -27.90
C GLY A 52 7.90 -8.18 -29.10
N THR A 53 7.65 -8.86 -30.21
CA THR A 53 7.31 -8.22 -31.48
C THR A 53 6.19 -8.94 -32.20
N THR A 54 5.53 -8.22 -33.09
CA THR A 54 4.58 -8.77 -34.07
C THR A 54 5.19 -8.71 -35.47
N LYS A 55 5.14 -9.84 -36.19
CA LYS A 55 5.56 -9.95 -37.59
C LYS A 55 4.56 -10.80 -38.35
N ASP A 56 4.03 -10.30 -39.46
CA ASP A 56 3.08 -11.01 -40.32
C ASP A 56 1.86 -11.58 -39.57
N GLY A 57 1.39 -10.85 -38.54
CA GLY A 57 0.28 -11.27 -37.69
C GLY A 57 0.64 -12.37 -36.67
N LEU A 58 1.91 -12.69 -36.48
CA LEU A 58 2.41 -13.57 -35.44
C LEU A 58 3.09 -12.75 -34.34
N ILE A 59 2.62 -12.88 -33.11
CA ILE A 59 3.29 -12.35 -31.93
C ILE A 59 4.26 -13.39 -31.39
N THR A 60 5.48 -12.94 -31.07
CA THR A 60 6.44 -13.69 -30.26
C THR A 60 6.90 -12.81 -29.10
N MET A 61 6.71 -13.27 -27.87
CA MET A 61 7.06 -12.56 -26.64
C MET A 61 7.84 -13.46 -25.69
N ASN A 62 8.74 -12.86 -24.93
CA ASN A 62 9.57 -13.54 -23.93
C ASN A 62 9.40 -12.88 -22.56
N SER A 63 9.50 -13.65 -21.48
CA SER A 63 9.61 -13.11 -20.12
C SER A 63 10.89 -12.28 -19.92
N SER A 64 10.87 -11.30 -19.01
CA SER A 64 12.04 -10.45 -18.72
C SER A 64 13.26 -11.26 -18.26
N LYS A 65 14.46 -10.67 -18.45
CA LYS A 65 15.73 -11.19 -17.93
C LYS A 65 15.75 -11.21 -16.40
N ASP A 66 15.02 -10.31 -15.76
CA ASP A 66 15.04 -10.13 -14.30
C ASP A 66 14.53 -11.36 -13.53
N PHE A 67 13.79 -12.24 -14.21
CA PHE A 67 13.33 -13.51 -13.65
C PHE A 67 14.21 -14.71 -14.02
N GLU A 68 14.99 -14.61 -15.10
CA GLU A 68 15.79 -15.71 -15.67
C GLU A 68 17.04 -15.14 -16.37
N GLU A 69 18.19 -15.28 -15.70
CA GLU A 69 19.49 -14.85 -16.24
C GLU A 69 19.85 -15.62 -17.52
N ASP A 70 19.52 -16.91 -17.56
CA ASP A 70 19.69 -17.76 -18.74
C ASP A 70 18.54 -17.57 -19.73
N GLU A 71 18.86 -17.10 -20.93
CA GLU A 71 17.88 -16.88 -21.99
C GLU A 71 17.14 -18.16 -22.40
N SER A 72 17.77 -19.32 -22.24
CA SER A 72 17.15 -20.62 -22.54
C SER A 72 16.05 -21.01 -21.55
N ASN A 73 16.03 -20.37 -20.37
CA ASN A 73 15.02 -20.59 -19.33
C ASN A 73 13.85 -19.60 -19.40
N ARG A 74 13.87 -18.64 -20.33
CA ARG A 74 12.76 -17.71 -20.49
C ARG A 74 11.51 -18.38 -21.03
N GLU A 75 10.39 -17.81 -20.63
CA GLU A 75 9.10 -18.21 -21.13
C GLU A 75 8.80 -17.55 -22.45
N ILE A 76 8.44 -18.35 -23.46
CA ILE A 76 8.20 -17.88 -24.82
C ILE A 76 6.73 -18.10 -25.17
N PHE A 77 6.04 -17.00 -25.50
CA PHE A 77 4.66 -17.01 -26.00
C PHE A 77 4.68 -16.81 -27.51
N LYS A 78 3.95 -17.64 -28.26
CA LYS A 78 3.74 -17.49 -29.71
C LYS A 78 2.28 -17.71 -30.07
N PHE A 79 1.67 -16.72 -30.72
CA PHE A 79 0.26 -16.79 -31.13
C PHE A 79 -0.08 -15.77 -32.22
N LYS A 80 -1.19 -16.00 -32.92
CA LYS A 80 -1.67 -15.12 -34.01
C LYS A 80 -2.44 -13.91 -33.47
N TRP A 81 -2.26 -12.76 -34.12
CA TRP A 81 -2.91 -11.48 -33.80
C TRP A 81 -3.19 -10.66 -35.08
N PRO A 82 -4.31 -9.92 -35.17
CA PRO A 82 -5.39 -9.79 -34.18
C PRO A 82 -6.34 -10.98 -34.17
N SER A 83 -6.80 -11.38 -32.97
CA SER A 83 -7.84 -12.41 -32.80
C SER A 83 -8.65 -12.15 -31.53
N LYS A 84 -9.95 -12.49 -31.56
CA LYS A 84 -10.82 -12.47 -30.36
C LYS A 84 -10.58 -13.66 -29.44
N THR A 85 -10.07 -14.76 -30.01
CA THR A 85 -9.66 -15.97 -29.29
C THR A 85 -8.24 -16.28 -29.69
N ILE A 86 -7.33 -16.20 -28.73
CA ILE A 86 -5.92 -16.44 -28.96
C ILE A 86 -5.68 -17.93 -28.72
N GLU A 87 -5.24 -18.62 -29.76
CA GLU A 87 -4.67 -19.95 -29.65
C GLU A 87 -3.21 -19.91 -30.07
N GLY A 88 -2.35 -20.57 -29.30
CA GLY A 88 -0.92 -20.56 -29.54
C GLY A 88 -0.16 -21.52 -28.65
N SER A 89 1.10 -21.19 -28.41
CA SER A 89 1.99 -21.98 -27.58
C SER A 89 2.70 -21.12 -26.55
N TRP A 90 2.94 -21.73 -25.41
CA TRP A 90 3.87 -21.28 -24.40
C TRP A 90 5.00 -22.31 -24.32
N THR A 91 6.25 -21.88 -24.20
CA THR A 91 7.41 -22.78 -24.07
C THR A 91 8.36 -22.30 -22.99
N LYS A 92 8.86 -23.22 -22.15
CA LYS A 92 9.93 -22.99 -21.17
C LYS A 92 10.75 -24.27 -21.01
N ASN A 93 12.08 -24.19 -20.96
CA ASN A 93 12.99 -25.33 -20.73
C ASN A 93 12.68 -26.53 -21.64
N GLY A 94 12.43 -26.28 -22.93
CA GLY A 94 12.08 -27.31 -23.92
C GLY A 94 10.67 -27.89 -23.81
N LYS A 95 9.90 -27.56 -22.77
CA LYS A 95 8.50 -27.99 -22.62
C LYS A 95 7.57 -26.99 -23.30
N SER A 96 6.69 -27.49 -24.16
CA SER A 96 5.65 -26.69 -24.82
C SER A 96 4.25 -27.03 -24.29
N LEU A 97 3.45 -26.00 -24.02
CA LEU A 97 2.06 -26.09 -23.58
C LEU A 97 1.16 -25.26 -24.49
N THR A 98 -0.09 -25.67 -24.62
CA THR A 98 -1.10 -24.91 -25.37
C THR A 98 -1.45 -23.62 -24.64
N LEU A 99 -1.44 -22.50 -25.36
CA LEU A 99 -1.97 -21.22 -24.91
C LEU A 99 -3.39 -21.05 -25.47
N LYS A 100 -4.37 -20.79 -24.60
CA LYS A 100 -5.74 -20.45 -24.99
C LYS A 100 -6.23 -19.26 -24.19
N LEU A 101 -6.54 -18.15 -24.85
CA LEU A 101 -7.02 -16.93 -24.19
C LEU A 101 -8.27 -16.38 -24.87
N TYR A 102 -9.10 -15.74 -24.05
CA TYR A 102 -10.30 -15.04 -24.44
C TYR A 102 -10.20 -13.60 -23.97
N GLN A 103 -10.84 -12.69 -24.69
CA GLN A 103 -10.95 -11.31 -24.25
C GLN A 103 -11.53 -11.26 -22.83
N LEU A 104 -10.91 -10.47 -21.95
CA LEU A 104 -11.32 -10.35 -20.57
C LEU A 104 -12.78 -9.89 -20.48
N SER A 105 -13.56 -10.59 -19.65
CA SER A 105 -15.00 -10.35 -19.56
C SER A 105 -15.36 -9.41 -18.41
N PRO A 106 -16.47 -8.65 -18.49
CA PRO A 106 -16.95 -7.82 -17.37
C PRO A 106 -17.17 -8.62 -16.08
N LYS A 107 -17.52 -9.91 -16.17
CA LYS A 107 -17.70 -10.78 -14.99
C LYS A 107 -16.43 -10.84 -14.12
N GLU A 108 -15.25 -10.75 -14.74
CA GLU A 108 -13.97 -10.85 -14.05
C GLU A 108 -13.51 -9.51 -13.45
N THR A 109 -14.07 -8.38 -13.91
CA THR A 109 -13.66 -7.03 -13.48
C THR A 109 -14.74 -6.25 -12.72
N SER A 110 -15.95 -6.80 -12.59
CA SER A 110 -17.09 -6.14 -11.91
C SER A 110 -17.24 -6.50 -10.42
N ASN A 111 -16.14 -6.78 -9.71
CA ASN A 111 -16.23 -7.07 -8.28
C ASN A 111 -16.68 -5.81 -7.49
N PRO A 112 -17.63 -5.91 -6.55
CA PRO A 112 -18.09 -4.77 -5.76
C PRO A 112 -16.98 -4.03 -4.98
N LYS A 113 -15.90 -4.72 -4.60
CA LYS A 113 -14.73 -4.10 -3.96
C LYS A 113 -14.08 -3.03 -4.85
N CYS A 114 -14.16 -3.16 -6.17
CA CYS A 114 -13.69 -2.16 -7.11
C CYS A 114 -14.52 -0.86 -7.06
N LEU A 115 -15.69 -0.88 -6.42
CA LEU A 115 -16.54 0.29 -6.20
C LEU A 115 -16.39 0.88 -4.79
N ASN A 116 -15.47 0.35 -3.98
CA ASN A 116 -15.15 0.94 -2.68
C ASN A 116 -14.67 2.38 -2.89
N THR A 117 -15.39 3.35 -2.33
CA THR A 117 -15.15 4.78 -2.57
C THR A 117 -13.77 5.23 -2.08
N HIS A 118 -13.27 4.65 -0.99
CA HIS A 118 -11.94 4.97 -0.47
C HIS A 118 -10.85 4.46 -1.41
N LEU A 119 -11.04 3.27 -1.97
CA LEU A 119 -10.14 2.70 -2.96
C LEU A 119 -10.10 3.53 -4.26
N VAL A 120 -11.28 3.89 -4.78
CA VAL A 120 -11.39 4.72 -6.00
C VAL A 120 -10.75 6.09 -5.81
N ASN A 121 -10.90 6.70 -4.63
CA ASN A 121 -10.28 7.98 -4.33
C ASN A 121 -8.74 7.90 -4.26
N SER A 122 -8.19 6.79 -3.78
CA SER A 122 -6.73 6.59 -3.66
C SER A 122 -6.08 6.25 -5.00
N PHE A 123 -6.65 5.32 -5.78
CA PHE A 123 -6.03 4.80 -7.00
C PHE A 123 -6.53 5.47 -8.28
N GLY A 124 -7.60 6.26 -8.21
CA GLY A 124 -8.25 6.80 -9.39
C GLY A 124 -8.79 5.70 -10.32
N LYS A 125 -8.38 5.73 -11.59
CA LYS A 125 -8.85 4.76 -12.59
C LYS A 125 -8.05 3.45 -12.51
N LEU A 126 -8.69 2.42 -11.96
CA LEU A 126 -8.14 1.07 -11.91
C LEU A 126 -8.01 0.44 -13.31
N SER A 127 -6.87 -0.21 -13.57
CA SER A 127 -6.68 -1.04 -14.76
C SER A 127 -7.58 -2.29 -14.69
N GLU A 128 -7.87 -2.90 -15.84
CA GLU A 128 -8.73 -4.11 -15.86
C GLU A 128 -8.10 -5.28 -15.08
N LEU A 129 -6.78 -5.47 -15.18
CA LEU A 129 -6.12 -6.53 -14.43
C LEU A 129 -5.96 -6.22 -12.94
N THR A 130 -5.84 -4.95 -12.56
CA THR A 130 -5.93 -4.54 -11.14
C THR A 130 -7.30 -4.90 -10.56
N LYS A 131 -8.39 -4.69 -11.32
CA LYS A 131 -9.74 -5.11 -10.90
C LYS A 131 -9.85 -6.63 -10.73
N VAL A 132 -9.16 -7.41 -11.56
CA VAL A 132 -9.08 -8.87 -11.39
C VAL A 132 -8.36 -9.21 -10.08
N LYS A 133 -7.19 -8.62 -9.80
CA LYS A 133 -6.46 -8.83 -8.54
C LYS A 133 -7.34 -8.50 -7.33
N ILE A 134 -8.01 -7.35 -7.33
CA ILE A 134 -8.99 -6.95 -6.28
C ILE A 134 -10.15 -7.95 -6.18
N GLY A 135 -10.64 -8.47 -7.31
CA GLY A 135 -11.70 -9.48 -7.32
C GLY A 135 -11.28 -10.83 -6.71
N LEU A 136 -9.98 -11.09 -6.67
CA LEU A 136 -9.38 -12.30 -6.10
C LEU A 136 -8.84 -12.11 -4.68
N PHE A 137 -8.77 -10.87 -4.18
CA PHE A 137 -8.48 -10.53 -2.79
C PHE A 137 -9.44 -11.24 -1.84
N LYS A 138 -8.90 -12.11 -0.98
CA LYS A 138 -9.68 -12.94 -0.07
C LYS A 138 -9.11 -12.87 1.33
N LEU A 139 -10.02 -12.67 2.29
CA LEU A 139 -9.68 -12.60 3.69
C LEU A 139 -10.02 -13.91 4.39
N LYS A 140 -9.16 -14.31 5.31
CA LYS A 140 -9.49 -15.27 6.38
C LYS A 140 -9.53 -14.52 7.70
N GLU A 141 -10.54 -14.79 8.52
CA GLU A 141 -10.57 -14.30 9.90
C GLU A 141 -9.49 -15.01 10.72
N ILE A 142 -8.80 -14.24 11.57
CA ILE A 142 -7.90 -14.77 12.58
C ILE A 142 -8.67 -14.70 13.90
N ASP A 143 -8.69 -15.80 14.66
CA ASP A 143 -9.43 -15.94 15.92
C ASP A 143 -8.80 -15.09 17.04
N SER A 144 -8.93 -13.77 16.89
CA SER A 144 -8.45 -12.74 17.79
C SER A 144 -9.50 -11.64 17.85
N ILE A 145 -9.94 -11.35 19.06
CA ILE A 145 -10.91 -10.30 19.36
C ILE A 145 -10.25 -9.36 20.37
N GLN A 146 -10.31 -8.06 20.07
CA GLN A 146 -9.87 -7.02 21.01
C GLN A 146 -11.01 -6.02 21.24
N VAL A 147 -11.07 -5.43 22.43
CA VAL A 147 -11.97 -4.32 22.74
C VAL A 147 -11.13 -3.11 23.11
N ILE A 148 -11.29 -2.01 22.37
CA ILE A 148 -10.56 -0.75 22.57
C ILE A 148 -11.60 0.36 22.73
N ASN A 149 -11.59 1.06 23.87
CA ASN A 149 -12.57 2.13 24.17
C ASN A 149 -14.04 1.71 23.94
N GLY A 150 -14.38 0.45 24.28
CA GLY A 150 -15.72 -0.11 24.09
C GLY A 150 -16.07 -0.52 22.65
N ILE A 151 -15.13 -0.39 21.72
CA ILE A 151 -15.26 -0.81 20.33
C ILE A 151 -14.59 -2.18 20.19
N LYS A 152 -15.35 -3.14 19.67
CA LYS A 152 -14.87 -4.51 19.43
C LYS A 152 -14.32 -4.61 18.01
N ILE A 153 -13.13 -5.21 17.88
CA ILE A 153 -12.48 -5.46 16.60
C ILE A 153 -12.14 -6.93 16.41
N ARG A 154 -12.00 -7.34 15.14
CA ARG A 154 -11.56 -8.66 14.68
C ARG A 154 -10.44 -8.52 13.66
N TYR A 155 -9.57 -9.51 13.56
CA TYR A 155 -8.42 -9.50 12.67
C TYR A 155 -8.66 -10.34 11.43
N PHE A 156 -8.20 -9.85 10.28
CA PHE A 156 -8.31 -10.54 9.00
C PHE A 156 -6.97 -10.54 8.28
N GLU A 157 -6.61 -11.68 7.71
CA GLU A 157 -5.42 -11.88 6.89
C GLU A 157 -5.79 -12.12 5.43
N GLU A 158 -5.09 -11.46 4.51
CA GLU A 158 -5.17 -11.77 3.08
C GLU A 158 -4.42 -13.08 2.78
N ILE A 159 -5.08 -14.02 2.09
CA ILE A 159 -4.62 -15.41 2.02
C ILE A 159 -3.38 -15.65 1.14
N LEU A 160 -3.02 -14.74 0.24
CA LEU A 160 -1.87 -14.87 -0.65
C LEU A 160 -0.65 -14.12 -0.12
N THR A 161 -0.86 -12.92 0.42
CA THR A 161 0.24 -12.05 0.87
C THR A 161 0.47 -12.11 2.38
N GLY A 162 -0.48 -12.63 3.15
CA GLY A 162 -0.39 -12.66 4.61
C GLY A 162 -0.62 -11.31 5.27
N ILE A 163 -0.94 -10.26 4.50
CA ILE A 163 -1.14 -8.91 5.06
C ILE A 163 -2.38 -8.88 5.94
N GLN A 164 -2.19 -8.45 7.18
CA GLN A 164 -3.23 -8.42 8.19
C GLN A 164 -3.76 -7.00 8.41
N LEU A 165 -5.06 -6.88 8.69
CA LEU A 165 -5.65 -5.67 9.22
C LEU A 165 -6.94 -5.99 9.97
N PHE A 166 -7.27 -5.18 10.97
CA PHE A 166 -8.51 -5.34 11.75
C PHE A 166 -9.75 -4.81 11.02
N ARG A 167 -10.94 -5.19 11.52
CA ARG A 167 -12.24 -4.63 11.19
C ARG A 167 -13.03 -4.35 12.45
N ILE A 168 -13.91 -3.35 12.39
CA ILE A 168 -14.85 -3.02 13.46
C ILE A 168 -16.01 -4.03 13.46
N ASP A 169 -16.15 -4.76 14.56
CA ASP A 169 -17.20 -5.76 14.79
C ASP A 169 -18.45 -5.11 15.44
N SER A 170 -18.25 -4.31 16.48
CA SER A 170 -19.34 -3.60 17.17
C SER A 170 -18.84 -2.40 17.99
N GLY A 171 -19.76 -1.58 18.50
CA GLY A 171 -19.45 -0.40 19.34
C GLY A 171 -19.49 0.93 18.58
N MET A 172 -19.89 0.92 17.30
CA MET A 172 -20.18 2.10 16.50
C MET A 172 -21.61 2.04 15.94
N THR A 173 -22.12 3.16 15.43
CA THR A 173 -23.35 3.14 14.63
C THR A 173 -23.13 2.38 13.33
N GLU A 174 -24.18 1.78 12.76
CA GLU A 174 -24.08 0.99 11.52
C GLU A 174 -23.42 1.77 10.37
N SER A 175 -23.79 3.04 10.20
CA SER A 175 -23.22 3.91 9.16
C SER A 175 -21.72 4.13 9.35
N LYS A 176 -21.27 4.42 10.58
CA LYS A 176 -19.84 4.62 10.89
C LYS A 176 -19.06 3.31 10.79
N GLN A 177 -19.62 2.21 11.28
CA GLN A 177 -19.00 0.89 11.17
C GLN A 177 -18.81 0.46 9.72
N LYS A 178 -19.81 0.67 8.87
CA LYS A 178 -19.73 0.38 7.44
C LYS A 178 -18.63 1.21 6.76
N ASP A 179 -18.61 2.51 7.04
CA ASP A 179 -17.61 3.42 6.47
C ASP A 179 -16.19 3.09 6.94
N ALA A 180 -16.02 2.84 8.24
CA ALA A 180 -14.77 2.37 8.84
C ALA A 180 -14.25 1.11 8.15
N ASN A 181 -15.11 0.10 7.97
CA ASN A 181 -14.70 -1.17 7.36
C ASN A 181 -14.42 -1.04 5.86
N LEU A 182 -15.09 -0.13 5.15
CA LEU A 182 -14.72 0.20 3.76
C LEU A 182 -13.35 0.89 3.70
N PHE A 183 -13.07 1.81 4.63
CA PHE A 183 -11.77 2.49 4.70
C PHE A 183 -10.65 1.49 5.00
N LEU A 184 -10.79 0.67 6.04
CA LEU A 184 -9.82 -0.36 6.41
C LEU A 184 -9.64 -1.41 5.28
N GLU A 185 -10.72 -1.85 4.63
CA GLU A 185 -10.60 -2.73 3.46
C GLU A 185 -9.84 -2.09 2.31
N SER A 186 -10.03 -0.80 2.05
CA SER A 186 -9.29 -0.10 1.00
C SER A 186 -7.79 -0.03 1.28
N LEU A 187 -7.40 0.15 2.54
CA LEU A 187 -6.00 0.13 2.95
C LEU A 187 -5.41 -1.27 2.79
N GLN A 188 -6.08 -2.31 3.30
CA GLN A 188 -5.58 -3.68 3.15
C GLN A 188 -5.50 -4.14 1.69
N ILE A 189 -6.42 -3.69 0.82
CA ILE A 189 -6.33 -3.93 -0.63
C ILE A 189 -5.13 -3.19 -1.24
N ALA A 190 -4.83 -1.97 -0.80
CA ALA A 190 -3.68 -1.21 -1.28
C ALA A 190 -2.38 -1.95 -0.99
N GLU A 191 -2.17 -2.33 0.27
CA GLU A 191 -0.99 -3.07 0.72
C GLU A 191 -0.88 -4.45 0.03
N PHE A 192 -2.02 -5.13 -0.18
CA PHE A 192 -2.07 -6.36 -0.98
C PHE A 192 -1.57 -6.17 -2.41
N LEU A 193 -1.97 -5.08 -3.07
CA LEU A 193 -1.50 -4.78 -4.42
C LEU A 193 -0.01 -4.41 -4.41
N ASP A 194 0.43 -3.59 -3.46
CA ASP A 194 1.83 -3.18 -3.33
C ASP A 194 2.75 -4.38 -3.05
N GLY A 195 2.33 -5.32 -2.19
CA GLY A 195 3.08 -6.55 -1.95
C GLY A 195 3.17 -7.46 -3.17
N LEU A 196 2.10 -7.56 -3.99
CA LEU A 196 2.13 -8.30 -5.25
C LEU A 196 3.03 -7.63 -6.30
N ASP A 197 2.97 -6.31 -6.40
CA ASP A 197 3.80 -5.55 -7.33
C ASP A 197 5.27 -5.65 -6.91
N CYS A 198 5.57 -5.59 -5.62
CA CYS A 198 6.91 -5.83 -5.07
C CYS A 198 7.47 -7.20 -5.47
N ALA A 199 6.68 -8.25 -5.28
CA ALA A 199 7.03 -9.62 -5.67
C ALA A 199 7.21 -9.79 -7.19
N SER A 200 6.68 -8.86 -8.00
CA SER A 200 6.83 -8.87 -9.47
C SER A 200 8.18 -8.34 -9.94
N TYR A 201 9.02 -7.80 -9.04
CA TYR A 201 10.38 -7.36 -9.34
C TYR A 201 11.46 -8.28 -8.75
N SER A 202 11.06 -9.30 -7.98
CA SER A 202 11.98 -10.19 -7.27
C SER A 202 11.79 -11.65 -7.68
N SER A 203 12.89 -12.31 -8.08
CA SER A 203 12.91 -13.76 -8.34
C SER A 203 12.82 -14.59 -7.04
N TYR A 204 13.04 -13.97 -5.88
CA TYR A 204 12.99 -14.61 -4.57
C TYR A 204 11.59 -14.59 -3.93
N GLY A 205 10.62 -13.94 -4.58
CA GLY A 205 9.24 -13.84 -4.10
C GLY A 205 8.96 -12.54 -3.36
N MET A 206 7.96 -12.56 -2.48
CA MET A 206 7.54 -11.40 -1.70
C MET A 206 8.41 -11.24 -0.46
N ASP A 207 9.22 -10.18 -0.44
CA ASP A 207 9.87 -9.65 0.76
C ASP A 207 9.18 -8.32 1.09
N TYR A 208 8.05 -8.41 1.78
CA TYR A 208 7.16 -7.28 2.08
C TYR A 208 6.45 -7.53 3.40
N ASP A 209 6.89 -6.82 4.44
CA ASP A 209 6.32 -6.85 5.77
C ASP A 209 5.44 -5.62 6.01
N TYR A 210 4.23 -5.86 6.51
CA TYR A 210 3.27 -4.85 6.92
C TYR A 210 2.84 -5.11 8.36
N THR A 211 3.20 -4.23 9.28
CA THR A 211 2.82 -4.32 10.69
C THR A 211 2.11 -3.06 11.13
N PHE A 212 1.04 -3.21 11.90
CA PHE A 212 0.33 -2.09 12.52
C PHE A 212 0.33 -2.22 14.04
N TYR A 213 0.39 -1.09 14.74
CA TYR A 213 0.50 -1.01 16.19
C TYR A 213 -0.11 0.30 16.72
N ASP A 214 -0.09 0.52 18.04
CA ASP A 214 -0.67 1.69 18.71
C ASP A 214 -2.12 1.98 18.29
N ILE A 215 -2.93 0.93 18.17
CA ILE A 215 -4.32 1.08 17.74
C ILE A 215 -5.11 1.82 18.81
N ASN A 216 -5.68 2.95 18.42
CA ASN A 216 -6.58 3.72 19.24
C ASN A 216 -7.85 4.08 18.46
N LEU A 217 -9.00 3.75 19.06
CA LEU A 217 -10.31 3.85 18.42
C LEU A 217 -11.25 4.70 19.26
N SER A 218 -12.14 5.43 18.58
CA SER A 218 -13.30 6.07 19.19
C SER A 218 -14.47 6.05 18.22
N THR A 219 -15.63 6.52 18.66
CA THR A 219 -16.79 6.69 17.77
C THR A 219 -16.55 7.75 16.69
N ASP A 220 -15.49 8.55 16.78
CA ASP A 220 -15.19 9.64 15.84
C ASP A 220 -13.92 9.41 15.04
N PHE A 221 -12.99 8.59 15.54
CA PHE A 221 -11.68 8.42 14.94
C PHE A 221 -11.22 6.96 14.90
N ILE A 222 -10.44 6.65 13.88
CA ILE A 222 -9.57 5.48 13.81
C ILE A 222 -8.14 6.01 13.75
N SER A 223 -7.28 5.55 14.65
CA SER A 223 -5.88 5.94 14.70
C SER A 223 -5.00 4.72 14.96
N TYR A 224 -3.95 4.52 14.17
CA TYR A 224 -2.93 3.50 14.42
C TYR A 224 -1.65 3.84 13.63
N ALA A 225 -0.52 3.32 14.07
CA ALA A 225 0.75 3.43 13.35
C ALA A 225 0.98 2.20 12.47
N VAL A 226 1.74 2.39 11.40
CA VAL A 226 2.13 1.34 10.46
C VAL A 226 3.63 1.40 10.25
N PHE A 227 4.28 0.25 10.36
CA PHE A 227 5.64 0.04 9.90
C PHE A 227 5.61 -0.92 8.70
N THR A 228 6.27 -0.52 7.61
CA THR A 228 6.52 -1.40 6.47
C THR A 228 8.02 -1.55 6.24
N SER A 229 8.43 -2.76 5.84
CA SER A 229 9.77 -3.06 5.38
C SER A 229 9.66 -3.97 4.16
N TYR A 230 10.39 -3.65 3.10
CA TYR A 230 10.29 -4.44 1.87
C TYR A 230 11.56 -4.38 1.03
N TYR A 231 11.77 -5.42 0.24
CA TYR A 231 12.82 -5.50 -0.77
C TYR A 231 12.26 -5.98 -2.10
N CYS A 232 11.94 -5.03 -2.98
CA CYS A 232 11.42 -5.29 -4.32
C CYS A 232 12.53 -5.29 -5.39
N GLY A 233 13.78 -5.63 -4.99
CA GLY A 233 14.98 -5.45 -5.81
C GLY A 233 15.70 -4.12 -5.55
N GLY A 234 16.83 -3.92 -6.22
CA GLY A 234 17.72 -2.76 -6.00
C GLY A 234 18.86 -3.05 -5.02
N ALA A 235 19.48 -2.00 -4.48
CA ALA A 235 20.71 -2.13 -3.67
C ALA A 235 20.46 -2.50 -2.19
N HIS A 236 19.32 -2.11 -1.63
CA HIS A 236 18.98 -2.28 -0.21
C HIS A 236 17.45 -2.31 -0.02
N PRO A 237 16.93 -2.83 1.11
CA PRO A 237 15.51 -2.73 1.47
C PRO A 237 15.10 -1.27 1.71
N SER A 238 13.78 -1.06 1.79
CA SER A 238 13.18 0.22 2.15
C SER A 238 12.22 0.03 3.32
N GLU A 239 12.24 0.99 4.23
CA GLU A 239 11.40 1.02 5.41
C GLU A 239 10.60 2.32 5.46
N ALA A 240 9.38 2.24 5.98
CA ALA A 240 8.56 3.40 6.27
C ALA A 240 7.83 3.21 7.60
N ASN A 241 7.70 4.29 8.36
CA ASN A 241 6.88 4.33 9.55
C ASN A 241 5.94 5.54 9.47
N TYR A 242 4.64 5.32 9.54
CA TYR A 242 3.66 6.37 9.30
C TYR A 242 2.35 6.16 10.05
N GLY A 243 1.57 7.24 10.15
CA GLY A 243 0.30 7.23 10.87
C GLY A 243 -0.91 7.07 9.97
N ILE A 244 -1.87 6.24 10.39
CA ILE A 244 -3.22 6.23 9.84
C ILE A 244 -4.14 6.93 10.83
N ASN A 245 -4.56 8.15 10.51
CA ASN A 245 -5.53 8.92 11.29
C ASN A 245 -6.76 9.21 10.43
N TYR A 246 -7.93 8.72 10.81
CA TYR A 246 -9.15 8.84 10.03
C TYR A 246 -10.31 9.39 10.86
N ASN A 247 -10.98 10.41 10.33
CA ASN A 247 -12.15 11.02 10.93
C ASN A 247 -13.43 10.41 10.34
N LEU A 248 -14.18 9.69 11.16
CA LEU A 248 -15.43 8.98 10.78
C LEU A 248 -16.60 9.95 10.49
N ASN A 249 -16.52 11.20 10.97
CA ASN A 249 -17.55 12.20 10.70
C ASN A 249 -17.31 12.90 9.36
N SER A 250 -16.07 13.31 9.08
CA SER A 250 -15.71 13.99 7.83
C SER A 250 -15.36 13.01 6.70
N LYS A 251 -15.15 11.74 7.02
CA LYS A 251 -14.75 10.65 6.13
C LYS A 251 -13.41 10.88 5.44
N LYS A 252 -12.47 11.53 6.13
CA LYS A 252 -11.17 11.92 5.59
C LYS A 252 -10.03 11.50 6.51
N LYS A 253 -8.87 11.23 5.89
CA LYS A 253 -7.61 11.17 6.63
C LYS A 253 -7.32 12.53 7.26
N ILE A 254 -6.84 12.53 8.49
CA ILE A 254 -6.54 13.72 9.28
C ILE A 254 -5.08 14.10 9.04
N LYS A 255 -4.85 15.33 8.61
CA LYS A 255 -3.54 15.97 8.57
C LYS A 255 -3.34 16.85 9.80
N VAL A 256 -2.10 17.28 10.06
CA VAL A 256 -1.80 18.17 11.17
C VAL A 256 -2.62 19.47 11.11
N THR A 257 -2.72 20.07 9.92
CA THR A 257 -3.50 21.29 9.68
C THR A 257 -5.01 21.12 9.86
N ASP A 258 -5.52 19.88 9.89
CA ASP A 258 -6.95 19.63 10.11
C ASP A 258 -7.34 19.80 11.59
N TYR A 259 -6.44 19.51 12.52
CA TYR A 259 -6.72 19.57 13.96
C TYR A 259 -6.12 20.79 14.67
N LEU A 260 -5.19 21.52 14.05
CA LEU A 260 -4.63 22.76 14.61
C LEU A 260 -5.52 23.97 14.33
N ASN A 261 -5.60 24.89 15.28
CA ASN A 261 -6.16 26.22 15.04
C ASN A 261 -5.40 26.92 13.90
N PRO A 262 -6.05 27.78 13.09
CA PRO A 262 -5.39 28.42 11.95
C PRO A 262 -4.12 29.18 12.35
N ASN A 263 -3.06 29.05 11.54
CA ASN A 263 -1.77 29.73 11.72
C ASN A 263 -1.02 29.34 13.02
N GLN A 264 -1.23 28.12 13.54
CA GLN A 264 -0.55 27.62 14.73
C GLN A 264 0.60 26.64 14.43
N GLU A 265 0.93 26.41 13.16
CA GLU A 265 1.94 25.42 12.75
C GLU A 265 3.32 25.73 13.34
N ALA A 266 3.74 26.99 13.30
CA ALA A 266 5.04 27.41 13.87
C ALA A 266 5.08 27.26 15.40
N ASP A 267 4.00 27.62 16.09
CA ASP A 267 3.88 27.49 17.54
C ASP A 267 3.81 26.02 17.97
N PHE A 268 3.11 25.19 17.19
CA PHE A 268 3.06 23.74 17.36
C PHE A 268 4.46 23.12 17.22
N ASN A 269 5.18 23.41 16.13
CA ASN A 269 6.54 22.91 15.90
C ASN A 269 7.49 23.30 17.04
N LYS A 270 7.41 24.56 17.51
CA LYS A 270 8.19 25.02 18.65
C LYS A 270 7.81 24.29 19.94
N ARG A 271 6.52 24.08 20.19
CA ARG A 271 6.01 23.40 21.40
C ARG A 271 6.43 21.93 21.45
N ILE A 272 6.27 21.19 20.34
CA ILE A 272 6.70 19.78 20.28
C ILE A 272 8.19 19.64 20.54
N TYR A 273 9.03 20.42 19.84
CA TYR A 273 10.47 20.37 20.03
C TYR A 273 10.88 20.69 21.47
N THR A 274 10.33 21.78 22.02
CA THR A 274 10.65 22.21 23.39
C THR A 274 10.21 21.18 24.43
N TYR A 275 9.05 20.57 24.24
CA TYR A 275 8.55 19.55 25.14
C TYR A 275 9.41 18.29 25.10
N LEU A 276 9.71 17.78 23.89
CA LEU A 276 10.52 16.58 23.71
C LEU A 276 11.94 16.77 24.25
N ALA A 277 12.58 17.91 23.97
CA ALA A 277 13.90 18.24 24.52
C ALA A 277 13.91 18.36 26.05
N LYS A 278 12.77 18.69 26.66
CA LYS A 278 12.63 18.75 28.12
C LYS A 278 12.51 17.36 28.74
N ILE A 279 11.76 16.45 28.11
CA ILE A 279 11.52 15.11 28.67
C ILE A 279 12.68 14.15 28.40
N GLU A 280 13.40 14.34 27.30
CA GLU A 280 14.50 13.48 26.86
C GLU A 280 15.75 14.30 26.50
N PRO A 281 16.32 15.06 27.45
CA PRO A 281 17.39 16.02 27.15
C PRO A 281 18.65 15.39 26.54
N SER A 282 18.93 14.11 26.81
CA SER A 282 20.07 13.38 26.25
C SER A 282 19.98 13.19 24.73
N TYR A 283 18.78 12.98 24.17
CA TYR A 283 18.57 12.85 22.73
C TYR A 283 18.58 14.20 21.99
N PHE A 284 18.44 15.29 22.73
CA PHE A 284 18.42 16.66 22.21
C PHE A 284 19.71 17.44 22.46
N ASP A 285 20.74 16.80 23.03
CA ASP A 285 22.09 17.34 23.13
C ASP A 285 22.87 17.04 21.85
N GLU A 286 23.24 18.08 21.11
CA GLU A 286 24.03 17.99 19.87
C GLU A 286 25.40 17.33 20.07
N ASN A 287 25.92 17.33 21.30
CA ASN A 287 27.19 16.72 21.67
C ASN A 287 27.06 15.23 22.03
N ASN A 288 25.83 14.74 22.23
CA ASN A 288 25.56 13.36 22.57
C ASN A 288 25.05 12.59 21.34
N GLN A 289 25.98 12.17 20.49
CA GLN A 289 25.65 11.60 19.18
C GLN A 289 25.25 10.12 19.20
N LEU A 290 25.38 9.43 20.33
CA LEU A 290 25.06 8.00 20.43
C LEU A 290 23.73 7.83 21.17
N ASP A 291 22.73 7.25 20.51
CA ASP A 291 21.58 6.68 21.23
C ASP A 291 21.98 5.39 21.99
N GLU A 292 21.07 4.82 22.79
CA GLU A 292 21.33 3.61 23.58
C GLU A 292 21.76 2.38 22.74
N MET A 293 21.55 2.43 21.42
CA MET A 293 21.93 1.39 20.46
C MET A 293 23.20 1.72 19.66
N GLY A 294 23.86 2.85 19.96
CA GLY A 294 25.06 3.32 19.26
C GLY A 294 24.78 3.89 17.86
N MET A 295 23.52 4.21 17.55
CA MET A 295 23.12 4.84 16.30
C MET A 295 22.97 6.36 16.46
N GLU A 296 23.36 7.10 15.41
CA GLU A 296 23.24 8.55 15.37
C GLU A 296 21.86 8.97 14.85
N CYS A 297 20.79 8.74 15.63
CA CYS A 297 19.45 9.18 15.25
C CYS A 297 19.29 10.73 15.24
N GLN A 298 20.26 11.48 15.76
CA GLN A 298 20.34 12.95 15.68
C GLN A 298 19.01 13.68 15.98
N TYR A 299 18.29 13.22 17.00
CA TYR A 299 16.95 13.73 17.36
C TYR A 299 16.93 15.22 17.74
N PHE A 300 18.06 15.85 18.05
CA PHE A 300 18.16 17.30 18.23
C PHE A 300 17.82 18.13 16.97
N LYS A 301 17.72 17.51 15.80
CA LYS A 301 17.36 18.17 14.54
C LYS A 301 15.90 18.63 14.54
N LYS A 302 15.69 19.95 14.44
CA LYS A 302 14.34 20.56 14.46
C LYS A 302 13.48 20.13 13.28
N GLU A 303 14.09 19.84 12.14
CA GLU A 303 13.42 19.39 10.91
C GLU A 303 12.68 18.05 11.08
N LEU A 304 13.06 17.23 12.06
CA LEU A 304 12.37 15.98 12.39
C LEU A 304 11.03 16.22 13.11
N TRP A 305 10.90 17.37 13.77
CA TRP A 305 9.79 17.71 14.67
C TRP A 305 9.00 18.88 14.12
N THR A 306 8.30 18.63 13.02
CA THR A 306 7.47 19.62 12.34
C THR A 306 6.06 19.10 12.10
N THR A 307 5.17 19.95 11.58
CA THR A 307 3.83 19.57 11.11
C THR A 307 3.83 18.58 9.94
N GLU A 308 4.98 18.37 9.31
CA GLU A 308 5.18 17.35 8.27
C GLU A 308 5.61 15.99 8.84
N CYS A 309 5.89 15.92 10.14
CA CYS A 309 6.18 14.66 10.82
C CYS A 309 4.93 13.78 10.81
N GLU A 310 5.10 12.50 10.49
CA GLU A 310 4.04 11.52 10.63
C GLU A 310 3.63 11.42 12.11
N PHE A 311 2.36 11.09 12.36
CA PHE A 311 1.86 11.07 13.73
C PHE A 311 0.74 10.05 13.89
N VAL A 312 0.53 9.59 15.11
CA VAL A 312 -0.65 8.82 15.48
C VAL A 312 -1.23 9.39 16.77
N PHE A 313 -2.56 9.46 16.85
CA PHE A 313 -3.22 9.80 18.08
C PHE A 313 -3.29 8.55 18.98
N THR A 314 -2.84 8.68 20.23
CA THR A 314 -2.88 7.62 21.24
C THR A 314 -3.64 8.09 22.47
N ALA A 315 -4.01 7.18 23.38
CA ALA A 315 -4.60 7.58 24.67
C ALA A 315 -3.68 8.49 25.51
N LYS A 316 -2.36 8.46 25.30
CA LYS A 316 -1.38 9.28 26.04
C LYS A 316 -1.15 10.66 25.42
N GLY A 317 -1.45 10.84 24.13
CA GLY A 317 -1.13 12.06 23.40
C GLY A 317 -0.90 11.82 21.91
N ILE A 318 -0.33 12.82 21.24
CA ILE A 318 0.10 12.72 19.85
C ILE A 318 1.49 12.06 19.86
N LYS A 319 1.59 10.83 19.33
CA LYS A 319 2.88 10.17 19.09
C LYS A 319 3.39 10.60 17.73
N LEU A 320 4.63 11.07 17.69
CA LEU A 320 5.31 11.52 16.47
C LEU A 320 6.20 10.40 15.93
N LEU A 321 6.19 10.23 14.61
CA LEU A 321 6.91 9.20 13.87
C LEU A 321 7.89 9.91 12.92
N PRO A 322 9.09 10.28 13.40
CA PRO A 322 10.06 11.02 12.61
C PRO A 322 10.53 10.22 11.39
N SER A 323 10.72 10.92 10.27
CA SER A 323 11.23 10.31 9.05
C SER A 323 12.75 10.21 9.06
N PHE A 324 13.24 9.04 8.68
CA PHE A 324 14.67 8.77 8.53
C PHE A 324 14.94 8.11 7.18
N SER A 325 16.19 8.13 6.75
CA SER A 325 16.68 7.26 5.67
C SER A 325 16.68 5.80 6.11
N HIS A 326 16.66 4.87 5.13
CA HIS A 326 16.65 3.42 5.38
C HIS A 326 17.70 2.94 6.39
N TYR A 327 18.93 3.50 6.36
CA TYR A 327 19.99 3.12 7.31
C TYR A 327 19.68 3.45 8.78
N ASN A 328 18.74 4.34 9.05
CA ASN A 328 18.29 4.78 10.36
C ASN A 328 16.83 4.37 10.63
N ALA A 329 16.33 3.31 9.98
CA ALA A 329 14.96 2.83 10.19
C ALA A 329 14.59 2.58 11.67
N PRO A 330 15.47 2.05 12.54
CA PRO A 330 15.14 1.89 13.96
C PRO A 330 14.91 3.22 14.70
N CYS A 331 15.33 4.36 14.15
CA CYS A 331 15.08 5.69 14.70
C CYS A 331 13.64 6.20 14.45
N MET A 332 12.85 5.52 13.61
CA MET A 332 11.55 6.02 13.17
C MET A 332 10.41 5.83 14.20
N ASP A 333 10.61 5.01 15.24
CA ASP A 333 9.59 4.75 16.29
C ASP A 333 10.10 4.97 17.73
N PRO A 334 10.56 6.20 18.09
CA PRO A 334 10.97 6.50 19.44
C PRO A 334 9.77 6.47 20.39
N GLN A 335 9.77 5.52 21.32
CA GLN A 335 8.66 5.32 22.26
C GLN A 335 8.35 6.53 23.14
N TRP A 336 9.34 7.39 23.36
CA TRP A 336 9.24 8.60 24.18
C TRP A 336 8.68 9.80 23.42
N ALA A 337 8.56 9.77 22.08
CA ALA A 337 8.14 10.91 21.27
C ALA A 337 6.62 11.13 21.27
N VAL A 338 6.05 11.22 22.47
CA VAL A 338 4.63 11.42 22.71
C VAL A 338 4.43 12.77 23.39
N ILE A 339 3.69 13.68 22.76
CA ILE A 339 3.27 14.93 23.38
C ILE A 339 1.87 14.79 23.98
N PRO A 340 1.70 14.93 25.31
CA PRO A 340 0.39 14.92 25.92
C PRO A 340 -0.51 16.00 25.36
N TYR A 341 -1.80 15.71 25.18
CA TYR A 341 -2.73 16.68 24.61
C TYR A 341 -2.78 17.99 25.44
N SER A 342 -2.59 17.93 26.75
CA SER A 342 -2.57 19.10 27.63
C SER A 342 -1.49 20.13 27.26
N GLU A 343 -0.37 19.68 26.68
CA GLU A 343 0.76 20.54 26.30
C GLU A 343 0.49 21.35 25.02
N VAL A 344 -0.52 20.95 24.24
CA VAL A 344 -0.88 21.56 22.95
C VAL A 344 -2.36 21.97 22.88
N LYS A 345 -3.06 21.94 24.02
CA LYS A 345 -4.51 22.15 24.10
C LYS A 345 -4.95 23.48 23.48
N ASP A 346 -4.20 24.55 23.72
CA ASP A 346 -4.46 25.90 23.20
C ASP A 346 -4.27 25.99 21.67
N LEU A 347 -3.51 25.06 21.09
CA LEU A 347 -3.20 25.01 19.67
C LEU A 347 -4.18 24.11 18.89
N ILE A 348 -4.91 23.23 19.56
CA ILE A 348 -5.84 22.26 18.95
C ILE A 348 -7.25 22.85 18.86
N LYS A 349 -7.95 22.57 17.75
CA LYS A 349 -9.35 22.94 17.56
C LYS A 349 -10.25 22.27 18.62
N PRO A 350 -11.23 22.97 19.21
CA PRO A 350 -12.05 22.44 20.30
C PRO A 350 -12.75 21.10 20.01
N GLU A 351 -13.19 20.89 18.77
CA GLU A 351 -13.85 19.66 18.34
C GLU A 351 -12.91 18.44 18.36
N TYR A 352 -11.64 18.63 18.00
CA TYR A 352 -10.62 17.58 18.10
C TYR A 352 -10.23 17.36 19.56
N TRP A 353 -10.00 18.43 20.32
CA TRP A 353 -9.68 18.33 21.75
C TRP A 353 -10.72 17.51 22.52
N LYS A 354 -12.03 17.77 22.29
CA LYS A 354 -13.11 17.04 22.96
C LYS A 354 -13.07 15.54 22.67
N ALA A 355 -12.79 15.17 21.42
CA ALA A 355 -12.77 13.78 21.01
C ALA A 355 -11.49 13.05 21.44
N LEU A 356 -10.33 13.72 21.41
CA LEU A 356 -9.03 13.17 21.82
C LEU A 356 -8.89 13.03 23.35
N ASN A 357 -9.39 14.01 24.12
CA ASN A 357 -9.37 13.96 25.58
C ASN A 357 -10.41 12.99 26.17
N GLY A 358 -11.26 12.39 25.34
CA GLY A 358 -12.21 11.36 25.75
C GLY A 358 -11.61 9.94 25.80
N TRP A 359 -10.38 9.78 25.32
CA TRP A 359 -9.70 8.49 25.27
C TRP A 359 -9.13 8.15 26.63
N LYS A 360 -9.38 6.92 27.09
CA LYS A 360 -8.85 6.42 28.35
C LYS A 360 -7.65 5.52 28.05
N PRO A 361 -6.57 5.58 28.87
CA PRO A 361 -5.45 4.66 28.78
C PRO A 361 -5.88 3.19 28.87
#